data_AF-A0AAV8X4G5-F1
#
_entry.id   AF-A0AAV8X4G5-F1
#
_cell.length_a   1.000
_cell.length_b   1.000
_cell.length_c   1.000
_cell.angle_alpha   90.00
_cell.angle_beta   90.00
_cell.angle_gamma   90.00
#
_symmetry.space_group_name_H-M   'P 1'
#
loop_
_entity.id
_entity.type
_entity.pdbx_description
1 polymer ?
#
loop_
_entity_poly.entity_id
_entity_poly.type
_entity_poly.pdbx_seq_one_letter_code
_entity_poly.pdbx_strand_id
1 'polypeptide(L)'
;MRIAVSAKSRLEVTLRFLATGESFRSLMYATRIHETTISMIVPEVLTAIVNNLKQTYLKRQEGNRPKDEAMAIRDEYKNYFNSTAVAWQDAAVQNHYF
;
A
#
# COMPACT_ATOMS: atom_id res chain seq x y z
N MET A 1 -9.11 42.10 -2.86
CA MET A 1 -8.16 40.97 -2.73
C MET A 1 -8.92 39.73 -2.27
N ARG A 2 -8.71 38.56 -2.87
CA ARG A 2 -9.27 37.30 -2.34
C ARG A 2 -8.50 36.92 -1.07
N ILE A 3 -9.19 36.46 -0.04
CA ILE A 3 -8.56 35.95 1.18
C ILE A 3 -7.81 34.66 0.82
N ALA A 4 -6.54 34.58 1.18
CA ALA A 4 -5.75 33.38 0.97
C ALA A 4 -6.33 32.22 1.79
N VAL A 5 -6.42 31.03 1.19
CA VAL A 5 -6.85 29.83 1.91
C VAL A 5 -5.76 29.47 2.93
N SER A 6 -6.12 29.42 4.22
CA SER A 6 -5.17 29.11 5.29
C SER A 6 -4.52 27.73 5.10
N ALA A 7 -3.27 27.56 5.55
CA ALA A 7 -2.58 26.27 5.47
C ALA A 7 -3.37 25.12 6.11
N LYS A 8 -4.08 25.40 7.22
CA LYS A 8 -4.98 24.45 7.89
C LYS A 8 -6.10 23.99 6.97
N SER A 9 -6.81 24.92 6.33
CA SER A 9 -7.92 24.58 5.43
C SER A 9 -7.45 23.80 4.20
N ARG A 10 -6.25 24.11 3.69
CA ARG A 10 -5.63 23.37 2.58
C ARG A 10 -5.36 21.91 2.95
N LEU A 11 -4.87 21.68 4.17
CA LEU A 11 -4.63 20.36 4.71
C LEU A 11 -5.95 19.59 4.92
N GLU A 12 -6.95 20.21 5.53
CA GLU A 12 -8.27 19.61 5.78
C GLU A 12 -8.95 19.12 4.49
N VAL A 13 -8.96 19.94 3.43
CA VAL A 13 -9.52 19.58 2.12
C VAL A 13 -8.81 18.35 1.55
N THR A 14 -7.48 18.33 1.62
CA THR A 14 -6.67 17.25 1.07
C THR A 14 -6.85 15.95 1.85
N LEU A 15 -6.93 16.02 3.18
CA LEU A 15 -7.21 14.86 4.01
C LEU A 15 -8.61 14.29 3.76
N ARG A 16 -9.61 15.16 3.58
CA ARG A 16 -10.96 14.72 3.22
C ARG A 16 -10.97 14.03 1.85
N PHE A 17 -10.27 14.58 0.86
CA PHE A 17 -10.10 13.94 -0.45
C PHE A 17 -9.47 12.55 -0.33
N LEU A 18 -8.41 12.40 0.46
CA LEU A 18 -7.75 11.11 0.69
C LEU A 18 -8.64 10.09 1.42
N ALA A 19 -9.43 10.54 2.41
CA ALA A 19 -10.27 9.66 3.22
C ALA A 19 -11.53 9.19 2.48
N THR A 20 -12.09 10.02 1.60
CA THR A 20 -13.39 9.75 0.95
C THR A 20 -13.28 9.36 -0.52
N GLY A 21 -12.21 9.79 -1.22
CA GLY A 21 -12.07 9.60 -2.66
C GLY A 21 -13.07 10.40 -3.50
N GLU A 22 -13.75 11.39 -2.92
CA GLU A 22 -14.76 12.18 -3.60
C GLU A 22 -14.19 13.08 -4.71
N SER A 23 -15.02 13.43 -5.69
CA SER A 23 -14.65 14.36 -6.75
C SER A 23 -14.43 15.78 -6.20
N PHE A 24 -13.61 16.59 -6.90
CA PHE A 24 -13.37 17.99 -6.53
C PHE A 24 -14.64 18.84 -6.48
N ARG A 25 -15.64 18.49 -7.29
CA ARG A 25 -16.96 19.13 -7.27
C ARG A 25 -17.72 18.87 -5.97
N SER A 26 -17.69 17.63 -5.46
CA SER A 26 -18.28 17.30 -4.15
C SER A 26 -17.57 18.05 -3.02
N LEU A 27 -16.24 18.04 -3.04
CA LEU A 27 -15.39 18.74 -2.07
C LEU A 27 -15.63 20.25 -2.07
N MET A 28 -15.91 20.85 -3.22
CA MET A 28 -16.25 22.27 -3.33
C MET A 28 -17.50 22.60 -2.52
N TYR A 29 -18.57 21.79 -2.62
CA TYR A 29 -19.77 22.01 -1.82
C TYR A 29 -19.51 21.83 -0.31
N ALA A 30 -18.65 20.88 0.06
CA ALA A 30 -18.32 20.61 1.46
C ALA A 30 -17.37 21.64 2.11
N THR A 31 -16.50 22.28 1.33
CA THR A 31 -15.40 23.15 1.83
C THR A 31 -15.56 24.61 1.44
N ARG A 32 -16.54 24.93 0.58
CA ARG A 32 -16.79 26.27 0.00
C ARG A 32 -15.60 26.86 -0.75
N ILE A 33 -14.70 26.00 -1.24
CA ILE A 33 -13.55 26.38 -2.08
C ILE A 33 -13.85 25.91 -3.50
N HIS A 34 -13.61 26.77 -4.49
CA HIS A 34 -13.90 26.43 -5.88
C HIS A 34 -13.08 25.22 -6.36
N GLU A 35 -13.67 24.35 -7.20
CA GLU A 35 -13.01 23.12 -7.69
C GLU A 35 -11.65 23.38 -8.34
N THR A 36 -11.51 24.47 -9.09
CA THR A 36 -10.23 24.88 -9.70
C THR A 36 -9.14 25.14 -8.66
N THR A 37 -9.52 25.76 -7.54
CA THR A 37 -8.59 26.03 -6.44
C THR A 37 -8.22 24.76 -5.69
N ILE A 38 -9.19 23.86 -5.48
CA ILE A 38 -8.94 22.52 -4.89
C ILE A 38 -7.97 21.73 -5.75
N SER A 39 -8.16 21.74 -7.08
CA SER A 39 -7.29 21.04 -8.03
C SER A 39 -5.84 21.51 -7.98
N MET A 40 -5.57 22.75 -7.56
CA MET A 40 -4.20 23.25 -7.34
C MET A 40 -3.68 22.92 -5.94
N ILE A 41 -4.55 23.00 -4.93
CA ILE A 41 -4.19 22.76 -3.52
C ILE A 41 -3.82 21.30 -3.27
N VAL A 42 -4.63 20.36 -3.74
CA VAL A 42 -4.48 18.92 -3.47
C VAL A 42 -3.08 18.41 -3.86
N PRO A 43 -2.58 18.59 -5.10
CA PRO A 43 -1.24 18.12 -5.45
C PRO A 43 -0.13 18.79 -4.63
N GLU A 44 -0.23 20.09 -4.37
CA GLU A 44 0.78 20.81 -3.57
C GLU A 44 0.88 20.26 -2.14
N VAL A 45 -0.27 20.05 -1.49
CA VAL A 45 -0.32 19.51 -0.14
C VAL A 45 0.13 18.04 -0.12
N LEU A 46 -0.24 17.24 -1.12
CA LEU A 46 0.23 15.85 -1.24
C LEU A 46 1.75 15.78 -1.40
N THR A 47 2.35 16.65 -2.23
CA THR A 47 3.81 16.73 -2.35
C THR A 47 4.46 17.10 -1.03
N ALA A 48 3.90 18.07 -0.29
CA ALA A 48 4.40 18.43 1.03
C ALA A 48 4.29 17.26 2.04
N ILE A 49 3.15 16.57 2.06
CA ILE A 49 2.91 15.39 2.90
C ILE A 49 3.94 14.31 2.59
N VAL A 50 4.13 13.96 1.32
CA VAL A 50 5.11 12.94 0.90
C VAL A 50 6.50 13.37 1.30
N ASN A 51 6.94 14.60 1.02
CA ASN A 51 8.30 15.03 1.36
C ASN A 51 8.59 14.96 2.86
N ASN A 52 7.62 15.29 3.72
CA ASN A 52 7.81 15.29 5.17
C ASN A 52 7.63 13.90 5.81
N LEU A 53 6.65 13.10 5.35
CA LEU A 53 6.34 11.81 5.95
C LEU A 53 7.12 10.65 5.33
N LYS A 54 7.60 10.80 4.09
CA LYS A 54 8.34 9.73 3.41
C LYS A 54 9.60 9.34 4.16
N GLN A 55 10.31 10.30 4.71
CA GLN A 55 11.55 10.06 5.45
C GLN A 55 11.30 9.22 6.72
N THR A 56 10.16 9.41 7.38
CA THR A 56 9.85 8.75 8.66
C THR A 56 9.09 7.44 8.50
N TYR A 57 8.09 7.41 7.62
CA TYR A 57 7.11 6.32 7.54
C TYR A 57 7.16 5.53 6.23
N LEU A 58 7.64 6.14 5.14
CA LEU A 58 7.82 5.45 3.86
C LEU A 58 9.30 5.12 3.68
N LYS A 59 9.86 4.32 4.60
CA LYS A 59 11.12 3.63 4.32
C LYS A 59 10.91 2.84 3.04
N ARG A 60 11.55 3.29 1.97
CA ARG A 60 11.69 2.50 0.75
C ARG A 60 12.30 1.18 1.20
N GLN A 61 11.74 0.06 0.74
CA GLN A 61 12.39 -1.24 0.81
C GLN A 61 13.65 -1.12 -0.09
N GLU A 62 14.68 -0.41 0.36
CA GLU A 62 15.97 -0.37 -0.32
C GLU A 62 16.64 -1.69 -0.06
N GLY A 63 16.44 -2.62 -0.98
CA GLY A 63 17.13 -3.89 -0.99
C GLY A 63 16.17 -5.05 -1.19
N ASN A 64 16.38 -5.77 -2.29
CA ASN A 64 16.00 -7.17 -2.36
C ASN A 64 16.86 -7.94 -1.35
N ARG A 65 16.40 -8.09 -0.09
CA ARG A 65 16.79 -9.18 0.82
C ARG A 65 15.87 -9.23 2.05
N PRO A 66 15.44 -10.43 2.48
CA PRO A 66 16.24 -11.64 2.43
C PRO A 66 15.64 -12.67 1.47
N LYS A 67 16.09 -12.64 0.20
CA LYS A 67 15.93 -13.80 -0.67
C LYS A 67 16.48 -15.02 0.06
N ASP A 68 17.58 -14.86 0.79
CA ASP A 68 18.27 -15.95 1.49
C ASP A 68 17.44 -16.53 2.65
N GLU A 69 16.87 -15.70 3.55
CA GLU A 69 16.00 -16.21 4.63
C GLU A 69 14.69 -16.79 4.08
N ALA A 70 14.07 -16.12 3.10
CA ALA A 70 12.86 -16.64 2.46
C ALA A 70 13.14 -17.95 1.69
N MET A 71 14.34 -18.08 1.09
CA MET A 71 14.78 -19.30 0.42
C MET A 71 15.06 -20.41 1.44
N ALA A 72 15.70 -20.09 2.57
CA ALA A 72 15.96 -21.03 3.64
C ALA A 72 14.64 -21.59 4.21
N ILE A 73 13.67 -20.71 4.49
CA ILE A 73 12.33 -21.12 4.94
C ILE A 73 11.66 -21.99 3.87
N ARG A 74 11.71 -21.58 2.60
CA ARG A 74 11.13 -22.36 1.50
C ARG A 74 11.76 -23.76 1.40
N ASP A 75 13.08 -23.85 1.48
CA ASP A 75 13.82 -25.10 1.32
C ASP A 75 13.61 -26.02 2.53
N GLU A 76 13.46 -25.46 3.74
CA GLU A 76 13.04 -26.19 4.94
C GLU A 76 11.66 -26.84 4.77
N TYR A 77 10.65 -26.05 4.38
CA TYR A 77 9.29 -26.57 4.14
C TYR A 77 9.28 -27.60 3.01
N LYS A 78 10.02 -27.36 1.93
CA LYS A 78 10.14 -28.32 0.83
C LYS A 78 10.71 -29.65 1.32
N ASN A 79 11.74 -29.63 2.16
CA ASN A 79 12.31 -30.85 2.71
C ASN A 79 11.36 -31.53 3.70
N TYR A 80 10.66 -30.77 4.55
CA TYR A 80 9.64 -31.31 5.45
C TYR A 80 8.54 -32.07 4.69
N PHE A 81 7.97 -31.47 3.65
CA PHE A 81 6.88 -32.09 2.89
C PHE A 81 7.32 -33.21 1.93
N ASN A 82 8.60 -33.26 1.53
CA ASN A 82 9.11 -34.25 0.57
C ASN A 82 10.04 -35.32 1.17
N SER A 83 10.39 -35.25 2.47
CA SER A 83 11.40 -36.15 3.07
C SER A 83 10.87 -37.52 3.46
N THR A 84 9.55 -37.67 3.69
CA THR A 84 8.93 -38.97 3.96
C THR A 84 7.54 -39.02 3.33
N ALA A 85 7.37 -39.87 2.32
CA ALA A 85 6.05 -40.22 1.84
C ALA A 85 5.31 -40.94 2.97
N VAL A 86 4.07 -40.53 3.21
CA VAL A 86 3.25 -41.24 4.20
C VAL A 86 2.97 -42.64 3.65
N ALA A 87 2.96 -43.68 4.47
CA ALA A 87 2.81 -45.07 4.01
C ALA A 87 1.61 -45.30 3.05
N TRP A 88 0.55 -44.50 3.19
CA TRP A 88 -0.60 -44.55 2.28
C TRP A 88 -0.33 -43.94 0.90
N GLN A 89 0.59 -42.98 0.76
CA GLN A 89 1.03 -42.45 -0.53
C GLN A 89 1.86 -43.49 -1.29
N ASP A 90 2.75 -44.21 -0.61
CA ASP A 90 3.49 -45.32 -1.20
C ASP A 90 2.55 -46.47 -1.62
N ALA A 91 1.56 -46.78 -0.77
CA ALA A 91 0.54 -47.77 -1.08
C ALA A 91 -0.32 -47.38 -2.30
N ALA A 92 -0.62 -46.10 -2.47
CA ALA A 92 -1.38 -45.60 -3.62
C ALA A 92 -0.60 -45.69 -4.94
N VAL A 93 0.73 -45.48 -4.91
CA VAL A 93 1.60 -45.64 -6.08
C VAL A 93 1.75 -47.11 -6.47
N GLN A 94 1.81 -48.03 -5.50
CA GLN A 94 1.89 -49.47 -5.78
C GLN A 94 0.56 -50.09 -6.24
N ASN A 95 -0.59 -49.56 -5.80
CA ASN A 95 -1.91 -50.07 -6.21
C ASN A 95 -2.33 -49.68 -7.63
N HIS A 96 -1.57 -48.84 -8.33
CA HIS A 96 -1.82 -48.49 -9.74
C HIS A 96 -1.13 -49.45 -10.75
N TYR A 97 -0.57 -50.57 -10.26
CA TYR A 97 0.04 -51.63 -11.08
C TYR A 97 -0.72 -52.97 -11.04
N PHE A 98 -2.05 -52.94 -10.96
CA PHE A 98 -2.91 -54.08 -11.30
C PHE A 98 -4.14 -53.62 -12.10
#